data_AF-A0A9W4W1I7-F1
#
_entry.id   AF-A0A9W4W1I7-F1
#
_cell.length_a   1.000
_cell.length_b   1.000
_cell.length_c   1.000
_cell.angle_alpha   90.00
_cell.angle_beta   90.00
_cell.angle_gamma   90.00
#
_symmetry.space_group_name_H-M   'P 1'
#
loop_
_entity.id
_entity.type
_entity.pdbx_description
1 polymer ?
#
loop_
_entity_poly.entity_id
_entity_poly.type
_entity_poly.pdbx_seq_one_letter_code
_entity_poly.pdbx_strand_id
1 'polypeptide(L)'
;MRSDRIIALGLTMSIWLAVGSGAAGSLDARGVEVGGTCLCPPQHPSLLQAYRYRPTWQVAGVDYHVGVPDGLALKDPATISMAGVTVNKSTHVVTVTGSNVTLDGYDFSLAGGWAVVISGSNTTVTNSNFLVGSNGNPPILGTSSSSNITVTNSTIDGNNSAAVGGLIEMRGSGTLTVDHSWLKNAGGDMIQMHTSGQAASAVIQYNLIQNAGMAPGAHGDYTEFIDGPYTATIMYNTTTQKGGATQGFMVEPDMGSNAGVITSGEIGNNTMTGSVNAFTAITVADIVNSFTVHDNYFDPSQTSSGLAFGGVRGGPNDNSTKSFYENNINMLTGQVVRKAVLPKSVTSR
;
A
#
# COMPACT_ATOMS: atom_id res chain seq x y z
N MET A 1 50.34 58.35 -13.85
CA MET A 1 48.88 58.64 -13.98
C MET A 1 48.44 58.19 -15.36
N ARG A 2 47.36 57.40 -15.41
CA ARG A 2 46.81 56.63 -16.55
C ARG A 2 47.65 55.41 -16.93
N SER A 3 47.14 54.22 -17.25
CA SER A 3 45.88 53.48 -17.05
C SER A 3 45.92 52.42 -18.15
N ASP A 4 46.55 51.28 -17.90
CA ASP A 4 46.57 50.18 -18.85
C ASP A 4 45.43 49.21 -18.54
N ARG A 5 44.55 49.05 -19.53
CA ARG A 5 43.42 48.12 -19.51
C ARG A 5 43.93 46.72 -19.82
N ILE A 6 43.74 45.79 -18.88
CA ILE A 6 43.90 44.36 -19.11
C ILE A 6 42.58 43.82 -19.67
N ILE A 7 42.62 43.30 -20.90
CA ILE A 7 41.54 42.55 -21.54
C ILE A 7 41.68 41.09 -21.11
N ALA A 8 40.71 40.60 -20.33
CA ALA A 8 40.61 39.18 -19.99
C ALA A 8 39.93 38.42 -21.14
N LEU A 9 40.70 37.58 -21.84
CA LEU A 9 40.15 36.56 -22.74
C LEU A 9 39.63 35.39 -21.91
N GLY A 10 38.30 35.24 -21.84
CA GLY A 10 37.65 34.06 -21.28
C GLY A 10 37.77 32.88 -22.23
N LEU A 11 38.49 31.84 -21.81
CA LEU A 11 38.44 30.52 -22.45
C LEU A 11 37.11 29.85 -22.07
N THR A 12 36.19 29.72 -23.04
CA THR A 12 35.03 28.84 -22.92
C THR A 12 35.44 27.42 -23.27
N MET A 13 35.41 26.53 -22.27
CA MET A 13 35.62 25.10 -22.42
C MET A 13 34.29 24.46 -22.88
N SER A 14 34.20 24.10 -24.16
CA SER A 14 33.05 23.37 -24.70
C SER A 14 33.19 21.88 -24.40
N ILE A 15 32.44 21.40 -23.40
CA ILE A 15 32.23 19.96 -23.20
C ILE A 15 31.18 19.51 -24.22
N TRP A 16 31.60 18.64 -25.15
CA TRP A 16 30.68 17.85 -25.97
C TRP A 16 30.10 16.75 -25.09
N LEU A 17 28.87 16.91 -24.61
CA LEU A 17 28.09 15.79 -24.08
C LEU A 17 27.52 15.02 -25.27
N ALA A 18 28.03 13.82 -25.52
CA ALA A 18 27.39 12.88 -26.41
C ALA A 18 26.04 12.48 -25.78
N VAL A 19 24.94 12.97 -26.34
CA VAL A 19 23.60 12.50 -25.99
C VAL A 19 23.44 11.12 -26.62
N GLY A 20 23.86 10.09 -25.91
CA GLY A 20 23.36 8.74 -26.15
C GLY A 20 21.89 8.73 -25.78
N SER A 21 21.01 8.36 -26.72
CA SER A 21 19.60 8.10 -26.47
C SER A 21 19.43 6.87 -25.57
N GLY A 22 19.67 7.04 -24.28
CA GLY A 22 19.25 6.12 -23.23
C GLY A 22 17.84 6.49 -22.80
N ALA A 23 16.94 5.50 -22.71
CA ALA A 23 15.58 5.67 -22.22
C ALA A 23 15.60 6.40 -20.87
N ALA A 24 14.79 7.45 -20.74
CA ALA A 24 14.57 8.11 -19.45
C ALA A 24 14.00 7.06 -18.48
N GLY A 25 14.74 6.77 -17.40
CA GLY A 25 14.24 5.92 -16.32
C GLY A 25 12.98 6.54 -15.72
N SER A 26 11.98 5.72 -15.41
CA SER A 26 10.79 6.20 -14.71
C SER A 26 11.16 6.43 -13.24
N LEU A 27 11.02 7.67 -12.77
CA LEU A 27 11.30 8.08 -11.38
C LEU A 27 9.99 8.05 -10.59
N ASP A 28 9.97 7.44 -9.41
CA ASP A 28 8.77 7.45 -8.55
C ASP A 28 8.40 8.87 -8.09
N ALA A 29 7.29 9.01 -7.35
CA ALA A 29 6.86 10.32 -6.83
C ALA A 29 7.88 10.99 -5.86
N ARG A 30 8.92 10.27 -5.41
CA ARG A 30 10.03 10.80 -4.60
C ARG A 30 11.23 11.22 -5.46
N GLY A 31 11.16 11.05 -6.78
CA GLY A 31 12.27 11.31 -7.69
C GLY A 31 13.41 10.30 -7.55
N VAL A 32 13.14 9.13 -6.96
CA VAL A 32 14.13 8.07 -6.78
C VAL A 32 14.04 7.11 -7.97
N GLU A 33 15.18 6.77 -8.56
CA GLU A 33 15.26 5.64 -9.49
C GLU A 33 14.83 4.39 -8.74
N VAL A 34 13.72 3.79 -9.17
CA VAL A 34 13.31 2.47 -8.68
C VAL A 34 14.50 1.54 -8.91
N GLY A 35 15.10 1.04 -7.82
CA GLY A 35 16.38 0.33 -7.87
C GLY A 35 16.37 -0.78 -8.92
N GLY A 36 17.22 -0.66 -9.93
CA GLY A 36 17.30 -1.59 -11.06
C GLY A 36 16.25 -1.27 -12.11
N THR A 37 16.66 -0.59 -13.18
CA THR A 37 15.86 -0.22 -14.35
C THR A 37 15.34 -1.45 -15.11
N CYS A 38 14.30 -2.08 -14.60
CA CYS A 38 13.36 -2.76 -15.47
C CYS A 38 12.49 -1.68 -16.14
N LEU A 39 12.57 -1.57 -17.47
CA LEU A 39 11.60 -0.85 -18.30
C LEU A 39 10.28 -1.65 -18.41
N CYS A 40 9.80 -2.13 -17.28
CA CYS A 40 8.58 -2.91 -17.19
C CYS A 40 7.39 -2.00 -17.55
N PRO A 41 6.49 -2.42 -18.46
CA PRO A 41 5.27 -1.66 -18.69
C PRO A 41 4.43 -1.61 -17.40
N PRO A 42 3.82 -0.47 -17.07
CA PRO A 42 2.86 -0.40 -15.97
C PRO A 42 1.71 -1.39 -16.22
N GLN A 43 1.10 -1.90 -15.14
CA GLN A 43 0.04 -2.91 -15.24
C GLN A 43 -1.23 -2.39 -15.92
N HIS A 44 -1.58 -1.12 -15.68
CA HIS A 44 -2.82 -0.48 -16.15
C HIS A 44 -2.55 0.92 -16.72
N PRO A 45 -1.79 1.05 -17.84
CA PRO A 45 -1.42 2.34 -18.42
C PRO A 45 -2.62 3.18 -18.88
N SER A 46 -3.77 2.54 -19.09
CA SER A 46 -4.99 3.20 -19.54
C SER A 46 -5.98 3.51 -18.42
N LEU A 47 -5.70 3.11 -17.17
CA LEU A 47 -6.65 3.23 -16.06
C LEU A 47 -7.19 4.65 -15.90
N LEU A 48 -6.32 5.65 -16.08
CA LEU A 48 -6.66 7.04 -15.84
C LEU A 48 -6.94 7.85 -17.11
N GLN A 49 -6.95 7.23 -18.30
CA GLN A 49 -7.11 7.95 -19.57
C GLN A 49 -8.46 8.66 -19.70
N ALA A 50 -9.49 8.17 -19.01
CA ALA A 50 -10.83 8.76 -19.03
C ALA A 50 -10.98 9.96 -18.09
N TYR A 51 -10.07 10.17 -17.13
CA TYR A 51 -10.20 11.25 -16.15
C TYR A 51 -9.48 12.51 -16.63
N ARG A 52 -10.23 13.60 -16.66
CA ARG A 52 -9.66 14.94 -16.88
C ARG A 52 -8.80 15.40 -15.70
N TYR A 53 -9.20 15.02 -14.48
CA TYR A 53 -8.53 15.38 -13.24
C TYR A 53 -7.79 14.17 -12.70
N ARG A 54 -6.51 14.04 -13.08
CA ARG A 54 -5.61 13.00 -12.60
C ARG A 54 -4.58 13.57 -11.62
N PRO A 55 -3.99 12.73 -10.76
CA PRO A 55 -2.86 13.12 -9.93
C PRO A 55 -1.74 13.80 -10.73
N THR A 56 -1.04 14.74 -10.09
CA THR A 56 0.13 15.44 -10.65
C THR A 56 1.44 14.67 -10.47
N TRP A 57 1.42 13.58 -9.69
CA TRP A 57 2.55 12.66 -9.50
C TRP A 57 2.41 11.42 -10.40
N GLN A 58 3.49 10.64 -10.50
CA GLN A 58 3.45 9.33 -11.14
C GLN A 58 2.65 8.33 -10.29
N VAL A 59 1.70 7.63 -10.90
CA VAL A 59 0.76 6.74 -10.24
C VAL A 59 1.21 5.28 -10.34
N ALA A 60 1.31 4.60 -9.19
CA ALA A 60 1.69 3.19 -9.09
C ALA A 60 0.84 2.29 -9.98
N GLY A 61 1.47 1.46 -10.79
CA GLY A 61 0.80 0.55 -11.71
C GLY A 61 0.11 1.22 -12.91
N VAL A 62 0.18 2.55 -13.05
CA VAL A 62 -0.37 3.30 -14.19
C VAL A 62 0.74 3.98 -14.98
N ASP A 63 1.61 4.73 -14.30
CA ASP A 63 2.73 5.44 -14.93
C ASP A 63 4.05 4.66 -14.78
N TYR A 64 4.15 3.79 -13.79
CA TYR A 64 5.29 2.88 -13.59
C TYR A 64 4.83 1.53 -13.06
N HIS A 65 5.64 0.51 -13.31
CA HIS A 65 5.41 -0.85 -12.85
C HIS A 65 5.68 -1.00 -11.34
N VAL A 66 4.83 -1.76 -10.65
CA VAL A 66 5.04 -2.20 -9.25
C VAL A 66 4.88 -3.71 -9.12
N GLY A 67 5.36 -4.30 -8.03
CA GLY A 67 5.48 -5.75 -7.86
C GLY A 67 6.82 -6.29 -8.34
N VAL A 68 6.88 -7.60 -8.63
CA VAL A 68 8.12 -8.27 -9.05
C VAL A 68 8.65 -7.67 -10.35
N PRO A 69 9.91 -7.22 -10.42
CA PRO A 69 10.49 -6.73 -11.67
C PRO A 69 10.44 -7.77 -12.80
N ASP A 70 9.95 -7.38 -13.98
CA ASP A 70 9.96 -8.23 -15.17
C ASP A 70 11.38 -8.69 -15.51
N GLY A 71 11.47 -9.93 -15.98
CA GLY A 71 12.74 -10.55 -16.37
C GLY A 71 13.61 -10.96 -15.18
N LEU A 72 13.21 -10.66 -13.94
CA LEU A 72 13.89 -11.22 -12.77
C LEU A 72 13.69 -12.74 -12.72
N ALA A 73 14.80 -13.48 -12.79
CA ALA A 73 14.79 -14.91 -12.58
C ALA A 73 14.59 -15.19 -11.08
N LEU A 74 13.37 -15.60 -10.71
CA LEU A 74 13.04 -15.96 -9.34
C LEU A 74 13.59 -17.34 -8.97
N LYS A 75 14.02 -17.49 -7.72
CA LYS A 75 14.55 -18.73 -7.15
C LYS A 75 13.41 -19.58 -6.58
N ASP A 76 13.58 -20.89 -6.58
CA ASP A 76 12.68 -21.82 -5.91
C ASP A 76 12.82 -21.69 -4.37
N PRO A 77 11.74 -21.44 -3.61
CA PRO A 77 11.78 -21.40 -2.15
C PRO A 77 12.37 -22.66 -1.50
N ALA A 78 12.25 -23.83 -2.15
CA ALA A 78 12.83 -25.09 -1.68
C ALA A 78 14.37 -25.08 -1.59
N THR A 79 15.03 -24.09 -2.20
CA THR A 79 16.48 -23.93 -2.18
C THR A 79 16.96 -22.94 -1.11
N ILE A 80 16.06 -22.31 -0.35
CA ILE A 80 16.47 -21.39 0.73
C ILE A 80 17.33 -22.14 1.74
N SER A 81 18.52 -21.60 2.01
CA SER A 81 19.48 -22.13 2.97
C SER A 81 20.23 -20.96 3.61
N MET A 82 19.71 -20.44 4.72
CA MET A 82 20.32 -19.34 5.47
C MET A 82 20.01 -19.45 6.97
N ALA A 83 20.81 -18.80 7.79
CA ALA A 83 20.61 -18.79 9.24
C ALA A 83 19.26 -18.17 9.61
N GLY A 84 18.56 -18.76 10.59
CA GLY A 84 17.27 -18.26 11.05
C GLY A 84 16.09 -18.55 10.12
N VAL A 85 16.29 -19.36 9.07
CA VAL A 85 15.21 -19.78 8.15
C VAL A 85 15.18 -21.30 8.03
N THR A 86 13.99 -21.88 8.15
CA THR A 86 13.75 -23.29 7.88
C THR A 86 12.73 -23.45 6.76
N VAL A 87 12.90 -24.50 5.95
CA VAL A 87 12.05 -24.78 4.80
C VAL A 87 11.40 -26.15 4.98
N ASN A 88 10.09 -26.18 5.10
CA ASN A 88 9.31 -27.40 5.05
C ASN A 88 8.79 -27.64 3.63
N LYS A 89 9.46 -28.56 2.91
CA LYS A 89 9.13 -28.87 1.51
C LYS A 89 7.84 -29.68 1.34
N SER A 90 7.35 -30.36 2.38
CA SER A 90 6.13 -31.16 2.27
C SER A 90 4.87 -30.33 2.46
N THR A 91 4.93 -29.28 3.29
CA THR A 91 3.82 -28.35 3.52
C THR A 91 3.97 -27.04 2.76
N HIS A 92 5.09 -26.85 2.06
CA HIS A 92 5.44 -25.62 1.35
C HIS A 92 5.45 -24.39 2.26
N VAL A 93 6.10 -24.50 3.43
CA VAL A 93 6.20 -23.41 4.41
C VAL A 93 7.66 -23.02 4.63
N VAL A 94 7.95 -21.73 4.52
CA VAL A 94 9.22 -21.11 4.93
C VAL A 94 9.00 -20.41 6.26
N THR A 95 9.72 -20.84 7.29
CA THR A 95 9.63 -20.27 8.63
C THR A 95 10.86 -19.44 8.95
N VAL A 96 10.65 -18.16 9.26
CA VAL A 96 11.71 -17.18 9.58
C VAL A 96 11.69 -16.90 11.08
N THR A 97 12.64 -17.47 11.81
CA THR A 97 12.82 -17.26 13.26
C THR A 97 13.97 -16.32 13.59
N GLY A 98 14.92 -16.16 12.66
CA GLY A 98 16.03 -15.22 12.81
C GLY A 98 15.61 -13.76 12.63
N SER A 99 16.38 -12.86 13.20
CA SER A 99 16.24 -11.41 12.97
C SER A 99 17.07 -10.97 11.77
N ASN A 100 16.65 -9.86 11.12
CA ASN A 100 17.34 -9.24 9.99
C ASN A 100 17.49 -10.20 8.79
N VAL A 101 16.48 -11.04 8.56
CA VAL A 101 16.43 -11.97 7.43
C VAL A 101 15.87 -11.24 6.21
N THR A 102 16.53 -11.40 5.06
CA THR A 102 16.03 -10.93 3.76
C THR A 102 15.75 -12.11 2.84
N LEU A 103 14.48 -12.26 2.45
CA LEU A 103 14.03 -13.16 1.39
C LEU A 103 13.87 -12.34 0.11
N ASP A 104 14.87 -12.41 -0.77
CA ASP A 104 14.94 -11.61 -2.00
C ASP A 104 14.88 -12.51 -3.24
N GLY A 105 13.91 -12.28 -4.12
CA GLY A 105 13.89 -12.92 -5.44
C GLY A 105 13.43 -14.36 -5.43
N TYR A 106 12.35 -14.70 -4.73
CA TYR A 106 11.80 -16.08 -4.69
C TYR A 106 10.41 -16.18 -5.34
N ASP A 107 10.16 -17.33 -5.98
CA ASP A 107 8.85 -17.66 -6.55
C ASP A 107 8.07 -18.56 -5.58
N PHE A 108 7.41 -17.92 -4.63
CA PHE A 108 6.48 -18.57 -3.71
C PHE A 108 5.17 -18.98 -4.38
N SER A 109 4.97 -18.77 -5.69
CA SER A 109 3.82 -19.34 -6.42
C SER A 109 3.97 -20.82 -6.78
N LEU A 110 5.20 -21.34 -6.73
CA LEU A 110 5.51 -22.74 -7.06
C LEU A 110 4.82 -23.74 -6.12
N ALA A 111 4.70 -24.99 -6.57
CA ALA A 111 4.17 -26.10 -5.78
C ALA A 111 2.77 -25.86 -5.17
N GLY A 112 1.95 -25.06 -5.86
CA GLY A 112 0.60 -24.72 -5.41
C GLY A 112 0.55 -23.61 -4.36
N GLY A 113 1.65 -22.90 -4.11
CA GLY A 113 1.74 -21.75 -3.20
C GLY A 113 2.60 -22.05 -1.97
N TRP A 114 3.51 -21.15 -1.61
CA TRP A 114 4.30 -21.24 -0.39
C TRP A 114 3.85 -20.19 0.62
N ALA A 115 3.84 -20.57 1.90
CA ALA A 115 3.69 -19.62 2.99
C ALA A 115 5.05 -19.13 3.49
N VAL A 116 5.13 -17.84 3.82
CA VAL A 116 6.23 -17.26 4.61
C VAL A 116 5.70 -16.91 5.99
N VAL A 117 6.10 -17.70 7.00
CA VAL A 117 5.71 -17.52 8.41
C VAL A 117 6.86 -16.88 9.17
N ILE A 118 6.63 -15.69 9.71
CA ILE A 118 7.66 -14.85 10.33
C ILE A 118 7.42 -14.79 11.84
N SER A 119 8.43 -15.19 12.60
CA SER A 119 8.49 -15.05 14.06
C SER A 119 9.64 -14.18 14.54
N GLY A 120 10.64 -13.94 13.68
CA GLY A 120 11.76 -13.04 13.94
C GLY A 120 11.42 -11.56 13.71
N SER A 121 12.41 -10.70 13.96
CA SER A 121 12.29 -9.25 13.79
C SER A 121 13.04 -8.73 12.56
N ASN A 122 12.62 -7.58 12.03
CA ASN A 122 13.27 -6.91 10.90
C ASN A 122 13.39 -7.82 9.66
N THR A 123 12.32 -8.54 9.32
CA THR A 123 12.31 -9.41 8.13
C THR A 123 11.92 -8.60 6.91
N THR A 124 12.68 -8.75 5.83
CA THR A 124 12.37 -8.16 4.53
C THR A 124 12.03 -9.26 3.53
N VAL A 125 10.86 -9.20 2.93
CA VAL A 125 10.46 -9.99 1.76
C VAL A 125 10.46 -9.05 0.56
N THR A 126 11.31 -9.30 -0.42
CA THR A 126 11.46 -8.41 -1.57
C THR A 126 11.56 -9.16 -2.89
N ASN A 127 11.18 -8.49 -3.98
CA ASN A 127 11.28 -9.00 -5.35
C ASN A 127 10.67 -10.40 -5.51
N SER A 128 9.60 -10.71 -4.78
CA SER A 128 9.10 -12.08 -4.65
C SER A 128 7.67 -12.21 -5.17
N ASN A 129 7.37 -13.37 -5.77
CA ASN A 129 6.05 -13.67 -6.34
C ASN A 129 5.32 -14.67 -5.46
N PHE A 130 4.05 -14.43 -5.17
CA PHE A 130 3.20 -15.28 -4.36
C PHE A 130 1.88 -15.60 -5.07
N LEU A 131 1.38 -16.81 -4.83
CA LEU A 131 0.07 -17.26 -5.26
C LEU A 131 -0.57 -18.08 -4.15
N VAL A 132 -1.82 -17.78 -3.80
CA VAL A 132 -2.66 -18.70 -3.02
C VAL A 132 -3.19 -19.78 -3.97
N GLY A 133 -2.43 -20.87 -4.09
CA GLY A 133 -2.78 -21.98 -4.97
C GLY A 133 -3.54 -23.10 -4.26
N SER A 134 -3.39 -24.31 -4.78
CA SER A 134 -4.19 -25.48 -4.39
C SER A 134 -4.00 -25.95 -2.94
N ASN A 135 -2.92 -25.52 -2.27
CA ASN A 135 -2.69 -25.88 -0.86
C ASN A 135 -3.27 -24.86 0.13
N GLY A 136 -3.78 -23.72 -0.34
CA GLY A 136 -4.41 -22.71 0.51
C GLY A 136 -3.46 -22.03 1.49
N ASN A 137 -2.15 -22.06 1.24
CA ASN A 137 -1.17 -21.43 2.11
C ASN A 137 -1.33 -19.89 2.14
N PRO A 138 -1.32 -19.25 3.32
CA PRO A 138 -1.28 -17.80 3.43
C PRO A 138 0.06 -17.27 2.90
N PRO A 139 0.10 -16.25 2.02
CA PRO A 139 1.34 -15.79 1.42
C PRO A 139 2.36 -15.31 2.48
N ILE A 140 1.96 -14.38 3.35
CA ILE A 140 2.84 -13.82 4.39
C ILE A 140 2.06 -13.74 5.71
N LEU A 141 2.60 -14.38 6.75
CA LEU A 141 2.05 -14.36 8.11
C LEU A 141 3.14 -13.99 9.12
N GLY A 142 3.06 -12.78 9.67
CA GLY A 142 3.75 -12.37 10.88
C GLY A 142 3.04 -12.89 12.12
N THR A 143 3.68 -13.79 12.86
CA THR A 143 3.19 -14.31 14.14
C THR A 143 3.25 -13.27 15.25
N SER A 144 2.67 -13.54 16.43
CA SER A 144 2.65 -12.61 17.56
C SER A 144 4.02 -12.27 18.16
N SER A 145 5.07 -13.03 17.83
CA SER A 145 6.45 -12.70 18.22
C SER A 145 7.19 -11.87 17.16
N SER A 146 6.63 -11.71 15.97
CA SER A 146 7.26 -10.95 14.90
C SER A 146 7.30 -9.46 15.21
N SER A 147 8.25 -8.77 14.58
CA SER A 147 8.22 -7.31 14.56
C SER A 147 8.94 -6.75 13.35
N ASN A 148 8.54 -5.57 12.91
CA ASN A 148 9.16 -4.86 11.78
C ASN A 148 9.25 -5.74 10.51
N ILE A 149 8.14 -5.91 9.81
CA ILE A 149 8.10 -6.69 8.56
C ILE A 149 8.07 -5.70 7.40
N THR A 150 8.95 -5.89 6.43
CA THR A 150 8.94 -5.14 5.17
C THR A 150 8.62 -6.07 4.01
N VAL A 151 7.62 -5.71 3.21
CA VAL A 151 7.26 -6.36 1.95
C VAL A 151 7.41 -5.34 0.85
N THR A 152 8.33 -5.56 -0.09
CA THR A 152 8.54 -4.59 -1.18
C THR A 152 8.75 -5.25 -2.53
N ASN A 153 8.44 -4.54 -3.61
CA ASN A 153 8.63 -5.01 -4.99
C ASN A 153 8.09 -6.44 -5.21
N SER A 154 6.98 -6.80 -4.57
CA SER A 154 6.46 -8.17 -4.57
C SER A 154 5.09 -8.23 -5.20
N THR A 155 4.79 -9.33 -5.89
CA THR A 155 3.48 -9.59 -6.47
C THR A 155 2.80 -10.66 -5.63
N ILE A 156 1.60 -10.38 -5.12
CA ILE A 156 0.86 -11.28 -4.24
C ILE A 156 -0.54 -11.47 -4.80
N ASP A 157 -0.81 -12.67 -5.29
CA ASP A 157 -2.10 -13.04 -5.91
C ASP A 157 -2.88 -13.99 -5.00
N GLY A 158 -4.03 -13.53 -4.51
CA GLY A 158 -4.95 -14.33 -3.71
C GLY A 158 -5.75 -15.36 -4.50
N ASN A 159 -5.73 -15.30 -5.84
CA ASN A 159 -6.44 -16.22 -6.72
C ASN A 159 -7.95 -16.37 -6.39
N ASN A 160 -8.54 -15.32 -5.81
CA ASN A 160 -9.91 -15.29 -5.28
C ASN A 160 -10.22 -16.39 -4.24
N SER A 161 -9.18 -16.96 -3.60
CA SER A 161 -9.29 -18.13 -2.75
C SER A 161 -9.86 -17.78 -1.38
N ALA A 162 -10.92 -18.48 -0.97
CA ALA A 162 -11.50 -18.37 0.37
C ALA A 162 -10.63 -19.01 1.47
N ALA A 163 -9.48 -19.61 1.13
CA ALA A 163 -8.63 -20.34 2.07
C ALA A 163 -7.85 -19.40 3.01
N VAL A 164 -7.72 -18.12 2.67
CA VAL A 164 -6.92 -17.15 3.41
C VAL A 164 -7.79 -15.94 3.80
N GLY A 165 -7.62 -15.47 5.04
CA GLY A 165 -8.27 -14.24 5.52
C GLY A 165 -7.64 -13.01 4.88
N GLY A 166 -6.32 -12.83 5.06
CA GLY A 166 -5.53 -11.77 4.46
C GLY A 166 -4.35 -12.28 3.65
N LEU A 167 -3.91 -11.55 2.63
CA LEU A 167 -2.69 -11.91 1.86
C LEU A 167 -1.41 -11.63 2.66
N ILE A 168 -1.38 -10.51 3.38
CA ILE A 168 -0.34 -10.17 4.35
C ILE A 168 -1.03 -10.00 5.71
N GLU A 169 -0.71 -10.85 6.66
CA GLU A 169 -1.21 -10.73 8.03
C GLU A 169 -0.05 -10.43 8.98
N MET A 170 -0.16 -9.40 9.83
CA MET A 170 0.79 -9.14 10.90
C MET A 170 0.10 -9.16 12.27
N ARG A 171 0.55 -10.08 13.12
CA ARG A 171 0.08 -10.24 14.51
C ARG A 171 1.05 -9.77 15.58
N GLY A 172 2.24 -9.34 15.16
CA GLY A 172 3.31 -8.87 16.03
C GLY A 172 3.24 -7.38 16.33
N SER A 173 4.37 -6.80 16.73
CA SER A 173 4.51 -5.37 17.05
C SER A 173 5.45 -4.62 16.11
N GLY A 174 5.55 -3.30 16.26
CA GLY A 174 6.40 -2.48 15.39
C GLY A 174 5.76 -2.23 14.02
N THR A 175 6.57 -2.00 12.99
CA THR A 175 6.06 -1.50 11.70
C THR A 175 5.85 -2.60 10.66
N LEU A 176 4.64 -2.71 10.10
CA LEU A 176 4.43 -3.35 8.80
C LEU A 176 4.68 -2.31 7.70
N THR A 177 5.65 -2.56 6.84
CA THR A 177 5.89 -1.76 5.63
C THR A 177 5.51 -2.56 4.41
N VAL A 178 4.61 -2.04 3.58
CA VAL A 178 4.26 -2.62 2.27
C VAL A 178 4.47 -1.55 1.21
N ASP A 179 5.45 -1.76 0.34
CA ASP A 179 5.95 -0.74 -0.58
C ASP A 179 6.09 -1.27 -2.01
N HIS A 180 5.80 -0.46 -3.02
CA HIS A 180 6.03 -0.79 -4.44
C HIS A 180 5.57 -2.19 -4.87
N SER A 181 4.52 -2.73 -4.24
CA SER A 181 4.05 -4.09 -4.41
C SER A 181 2.72 -4.14 -5.17
N TRP A 182 2.43 -5.28 -5.80
CA TRP A 182 1.18 -5.53 -6.49
C TRP A 182 0.38 -6.60 -5.75
N LEU A 183 -0.66 -6.16 -5.04
CA LEU A 183 -1.56 -7.03 -4.29
C LEU A 183 -2.85 -7.20 -5.08
N LYS A 184 -3.27 -8.45 -5.36
CA LYS A 184 -4.43 -8.69 -6.20
C LYS A 184 -5.25 -9.91 -5.83
N ASN A 185 -6.54 -9.85 -6.18
CA ASN A 185 -7.47 -10.97 -6.18
C ASN A 185 -7.55 -11.69 -4.81
N ALA A 186 -7.56 -10.93 -3.71
CA ALA A 186 -7.73 -11.51 -2.39
C ALA A 186 -9.13 -12.14 -2.26
N GLY A 187 -9.22 -13.34 -1.68
CA GLY A 187 -10.51 -13.93 -1.33
C GLY A 187 -11.21 -13.10 -0.24
N GLY A 188 -10.49 -12.78 0.83
CA GLY A 188 -10.85 -11.78 1.84
C GLY A 188 -10.05 -10.49 1.66
N ASP A 189 -9.23 -10.16 2.64
CA ASP A 189 -8.49 -8.91 2.75
C ASP A 189 -7.12 -8.97 2.05
N MET A 190 -6.61 -7.80 1.69
CA MET A 190 -5.24 -7.66 1.18
C MET A 190 -4.24 -7.66 2.33
N ILE A 191 -4.45 -6.81 3.32
CA ILE A 191 -3.56 -6.60 4.46
C ILE A 191 -4.38 -6.62 5.75
N GLN A 192 -4.03 -7.51 6.68
CA GLN A 192 -4.63 -7.59 8.01
C GLN A 192 -3.61 -7.26 9.10
N MET A 193 -4.04 -6.47 10.08
CA MET A 193 -3.31 -6.24 11.31
C MET A 193 -4.15 -6.69 12.51
N HIS A 194 -3.59 -7.64 13.28
CA HIS A 194 -4.24 -8.27 14.43
C HIS A 194 -3.21 -8.54 15.53
N THR A 195 -2.76 -7.47 16.17
CA THR A 195 -1.57 -7.40 17.01
C THR A 195 -1.81 -7.79 18.47
N SER A 196 -3.01 -8.28 18.78
CA SER A 196 -3.44 -8.76 20.10
C SER A 196 -3.16 -7.77 21.24
N GLY A 197 -3.41 -6.48 20.98
CA GLY A 197 -3.19 -5.41 21.96
C GLY A 197 -1.79 -4.79 21.92
N GLN A 198 -0.89 -5.28 21.05
CA GLN A 198 0.45 -4.71 20.92
C GLN A 198 0.45 -3.47 20.03
N ALA A 199 1.26 -2.48 20.42
CA ALA A 199 1.47 -1.31 19.61
C ALA A 199 2.16 -1.67 18.29
N ALA A 200 1.56 -1.25 17.18
CA ALA A 200 2.11 -1.44 15.85
C ALA A 200 1.84 -0.24 14.95
N SER A 201 2.47 -0.24 13.79
CA SER A 201 2.28 0.78 12.78
C SER A 201 2.21 0.17 11.39
N ALA A 202 1.51 0.85 10.48
CA ALA A 202 1.43 0.48 9.07
C ALA A 202 1.98 1.61 8.21
N VAL A 203 2.87 1.26 7.29
CA VAL A 203 3.34 2.14 6.21
C VAL A 203 3.04 1.42 4.90
N ILE A 204 1.97 1.82 4.22
CA ILE A 204 1.47 1.16 3.01
C ILE A 204 1.54 2.19 1.89
N GLN A 205 2.56 2.08 1.03
CA GLN A 205 2.85 3.13 0.05
C GLN A 205 3.19 2.63 -1.34
N TYR A 206 2.85 3.42 -2.36
CA TYR A 206 3.25 3.20 -3.75
C TYR A 206 2.85 1.83 -4.32
N ASN A 207 1.80 1.20 -3.77
CA ASN A 207 1.34 -0.11 -4.20
C ASN A 207 0.25 0.00 -5.26
N LEU A 208 0.09 -1.08 -6.04
CA LEU A 208 -1.13 -1.34 -6.80
C LEU A 208 -1.95 -2.39 -6.03
N ILE A 209 -3.16 -2.04 -5.61
CA ILE A 209 -4.05 -2.90 -4.83
C ILE A 209 -5.34 -3.13 -5.62
N GLN A 210 -5.69 -4.39 -5.91
CA GLN A 210 -6.79 -4.69 -6.83
C GLN A 210 -7.63 -5.88 -6.41
N ASN A 211 -8.94 -5.76 -6.46
CA ASN A 211 -9.86 -6.89 -6.28
C ASN A 211 -9.73 -7.59 -4.91
N ALA A 212 -10.15 -6.91 -3.84
CA ALA A 212 -10.35 -7.53 -2.53
C ALA A 212 -11.75 -8.16 -2.41
N GLY A 213 -11.93 -9.08 -1.47
CA GLY A 213 -13.23 -9.69 -1.17
C GLY A 213 -13.81 -10.51 -2.32
N MET A 214 -12.96 -11.22 -3.06
CA MET A 214 -13.35 -11.93 -4.28
C MET A 214 -13.95 -13.32 -4.03
N ALA A 215 -13.79 -13.87 -2.83
CA ALA A 215 -14.40 -15.14 -2.49
C ALA A 215 -15.93 -14.98 -2.31
N PRO A 216 -16.75 -15.98 -2.68
CA PRO A 216 -18.21 -15.90 -2.52
C PRO A 216 -18.63 -15.63 -1.07
N GLY A 217 -19.40 -14.56 -0.86
CA GLY A 217 -19.87 -14.16 0.46
C GLY A 217 -18.80 -13.55 1.36
N ALA A 218 -17.58 -13.37 0.84
CA ALA A 218 -16.53 -12.69 1.57
C ALA A 218 -16.83 -11.20 1.71
N HIS A 219 -16.15 -10.62 2.69
CA HIS A 219 -16.16 -9.23 3.01
C HIS A 219 -14.70 -8.83 3.17
N GLY A 220 -14.09 -8.30 2.11
CA GLY A 220 -12.64 -8.17 2.04
C GLY A 220 -12.18 -6.75 1.84
N ASP A 221 -11.13 -6.33 2.52
CA ASP A 221 -10.68 -4.94 2.57
C ASP A 221 -9.29 -4.78 1.97
N TYR A 222 -8.94 -3.55 1.58
CA TYR A 222 -7.55 -3.24 1.22
C TYR A 222 -6.66 -3.25 2.45
N THR A 223 -7.19 -2.80 3.59
CA THR A 223 -6.61 -2.98 4.92
C THR A 223 -7.73 -3.31 5.88
N GLU A 224 -7.50 -4.23 6.82
CA GLU A 224 -8.39 -4.46 7.96
C GLU A 224 -7.55 -4.48 9.24
N PHE A 225 -7.80 -3.52 10.13
CA PHE A 225 -7.06 -3.34 11.37
C PHE A 225 -8.00 -3.71 12.52
N ILE A 226 -7.80 -4.86 13.15
CA ILE A 226 -8.82 -5.50 14.00
C ILE A 226 -8.67 -5.15 15.50
N ASP A 227 -7.44 -4.93 15.98
CA ASP A 227 -7.16 -4.56 17.38
C ASP A 227 -6.20 -3.35 17.46
N GLY A 228 -5.24 -3.25 18.38
CA GLY A 228 -4.30 -2.12 18.39
C GLY A 228 -3.63 -1.88 19.74
N PRO A 229 -2.91 -0.76 19.93
CA PRO A 229 -3.02 0.51 19.20
C PRO A 229 -2.22 0.61 17.90
N TYR A 230 -2.71 1.42 16.95
CA TYR A 230 -2.04 1.63 15.65
C TYR A 230 -1.68 3.08 15.33
N THR A 231 -0.58 3.26 14.59
CA THR A 231 -0.42 4.39 13.67
C THR A 231 -0.49 3.93 12.22
N ALA A 232 -1.08 4.73 11.33
CA ALA A 232 -1.25 4.34 9.93
C ALA A 232 -0.80 5.45 8.98
N THR A 233 0.04 5.11 8.01
CA THR A 233 0.37 5.97 6.86
C THR A 233 0.09 5.18 5.59
N ILE A 234 -1.00 5.53 4.89
CA ILE A 234 -1.44 4.86 3.67
C ILE A 234 -1.43 5.88 2.55
N MET A 235 -0.37 5.88 1.73
CA MET A 235 -0.16 6.95 0.76
C MET A 235 0.34 6.54 -0.61
N TYR A 236 -0.02 7.30 -1.64
CA TYR A 236 0.45 7.10 -3.01
C TYR A 236 0.13 5.72 -3.60
N ASN A 237 -0.83 4.99 -3.04
CA ASN A 237 -1.30 3.74 -3.59
C ASN A 237 -2.31 3.98 -4.71
N THR A 238 -2.38 3.04 -5.63
CA THR A 238 -3.44 2.95 -6.64
C THR A 238 -4.36 1.81 -6.28
N THR A 239 -5.67 2.08 -6.25
CA THR A 239 -6.69 1.05 -6.07
C THR A 239 -7.61 0.95 -7.27
N THR A 240 -7.97 -0.28 -7.63
CA THR A 240 -9.04 -0.53 -8.60
C THR A 240 -9.77 -1.83 -8.25
N GLN A 241 -11.09 -1.73 -8.10
CA GLN A 241 -11.94 -2.87 -7.78
C GLN A 241 -12.84 -3.23 -8.96
N LYS A 242 -12.78 -4.50 -9.38
CA LYS A 242 -13.68 -5.07 -10.40
C LYS A 242 -14.27 -6.40 -9.90
N GLY A 243 -15.47 -6.32 -9.32
CA GLY A 243 -16.14 -7.45 -8.68
C GLY A 243 -15.88 -7.50 -7.18
N GLY A 244 -16.19 -8.64 -6.55
CA GLY A 244 -16.02 -8.83 -5.10
C GLY A 244 -16.88 -7.89 -4.24
N ALA A 245 -16.67 -7.94 -2.93
CA ALA A 245 -17.26 -7.03 -1.96
C ALA A 245 -16.15 -6.47 -1.05
N THR A 246 -15.85 -5.18 -1.21
CA THR A 246 -14.78 -4.52 -0.44
C THR A 246 -15.18 -3.21 0.22
N GLN A 247 -14.59 -2.92 1.37
CA GLN A 247 -14.74 -1.65 2.09
C GLN A 247 -13.48 -0.77 2.05
N GLY A 248 -12.55 -1.03 1.13
CA GLY A 248 -11.43 -0.12 0.88
C GLY A 248 -10.41 -0.14 2.02
N PHE A 249 -9.82 1.01 2.34
CA PHE A 249 -8.87 1.12 3.44
C PHE A 249 -9.59 1.25 4.79
N MET A 250 -9.74 0.13 5.51
CA MET A 250 -10.35 0.08 6.83
C MET A 250 -9.30 0.26 7.93
N VAL A 251 -9.58 1.20 8.82
CA VAL A 251 -8.83 1.44 10.06
C VAL A 251 -9.84 1.46 11.21
N GLU A 252 -10.25 0.27 11.63
CA GLU A 252 -11.38 0.03 12.55
C GLU A 252 -10.97 -0.95 13.67
N PRO A 253 -10.11 -0.51 14.61
CA PRO A 253 -9.51 -1.37 15.63
C PRO A 253 -10.50 -1.90 16.69
N ASP A 254 -11.81 -1.75 16.47
CA ASP A 254 -12.89 -2.11 17.39
C ASP A 254 -13.60 -3.43 17.04
N MET A 255 -13.15 -4.16 16.02
CA MET A 255 -13.75 -5.43 15.60
C MET A 255 -13.21 -6.68 16.34
N GLY A 256 -12.10 -6.56 17.09
CA GLY A 256 -11.48 -7.65 17.84
C GLY A 256 -12.04 -7.92 19.25
N SER A 257 -11.61 -9.02 19.87
CA SER A 257 -11.96 -9.34 21.27
C SER A 257 -11.35 -8.36 22.30
N ASN A 258 -10.32 -7.61 21.89
CA ASN A 258 -9.74 -6.50 22.61
C ASN A 258 -9.77 -5.27 21.70
N ALA A 259 -10.75 -4.40 21.87
CA ALA A 259 -10.83 -3.16 21.10
C ALA A 259 -9.54 -2.33 21.29
N GLY A 260 -8.89 -2.00 20.18
CA GLY A 260 -7.72 -1.14 20.09
C GLY A 260 -8.08 0.33 19.92
N VAL A 261 -7.08 1.14 19.60
CA VAL A 261 -7.24 2.57 19.31
C VAL A 261 -6.40 3.00 18.12
N ILE A 262 -6.85 4.04 17.44
CA ILE A 262 -6.11 4.72 16.37
C ILE A 262 -5.30 5.85 17.02
N THR A 263 -4.00 5.64 17.24
CA THR A 263 -3.14 6.64 17.88
C THR A 263 -3.07 7.90 17.01
N SER A 264 -2.75 7.73 15.73
CA SER A 264 -2.78 8.77 14.70
C SER A 264 -2.68 8.14 13.31
N GLY A 265 -3.01 8.86 12.25
CA GLY A 265 -2.69 8.39 10.92
C GLY A 265 -3.16 9.27 9.77
N GLU A 266 -2.87 8.80 8.57
CA GLU A 266 -3.26 9.45 7.34
C GLU A 266 -3.57 8.46 6.21
N ILE A 267 -4.57 8.81 5.41
CA ILE A 267 -4.82 8.21 4.10
C ILE A 267 -4.71 9.35 3.10
N GLY A 268 -3.56 9.41 2.42
CA GLY A 268 -3.10 10.60 1.71
C GLY A 268 -2.65 10.32 0.28
N ASN A 269 -2.93 11.19 -0.68
CA ASN A 269 -2.31 11.10 -2.02
C ASN A 269 -2.53 9.76 -2.77
N ASN A 270 -3.59 9.02 -2.48
CA ASN A 270 -3.90 7.78 -3.20
C ASN A 270 -4.74 8.07 -4.46
N THR A 271 -4.72 7.15 -5.41
CA THR A 271 -5.57 7.15 -6.61
C THR A 271 -6.54 5.99 -6.55
N MET A 272 -7.83 6.26 -6.43
CA MET A 272 -8.81 5.24 -6.07
C MET A 272 -9.93 5.12 -7.11
N THR A 273 -10.15 3.91 -7.61
CA THR A 273 -11.14 3.63 -8.67
C THR A 273 -11.86 2.30 -8.44
N GLY A 274 -12.92 2.06 -9.21
CA GLY A 274 -13.65 0.78 -9.20
C GLY A 274 -14.79 0.72 -8.18
N SER A 275 -15.43 -0.44 -8.13
CA SER A 275 -16.66 -0.67 -7.37
C SER A 275 -16.40 -1.06 -5.92
N VAL A 276 -16.53 -0.12 -4.98
CA VAL A 276 -16.28 -0.34 -3.53
C VAL A 276 -17.43 0.17 -2.67
N ASN A 277 -17.64 -0.36 -1.47
CA ASN A 277 -18.63 0.24 -0.55
C ASN A 277 -18.19 1.63 -0.10
N ALA A 278 -16.98 1.69 0.46
CA ALA A 278 -16.25 2.91 0.77
C ALA A 278 -14.81 2.73 0.29
N PHE A 279 -14.15 3.83 -0.04
CA PHE A 279 -12.73 3.86 -0.33
C PHE A 279 -11.88 3.93 0.95
N THR A 280 -12.44 4.55 1.99
CA THR A 280 -11.86 4.61 3.33
C THR A 280 -12.97 4.43 4.35
N ALA A 281 -12.66 3.75 5.44
CA ALA A 281 -13.48 3.79 6.64
C ALA A 281 -12.60 3.80 7.89
N ILE A 282 -12.90 4.75 8.77
CA ILE A 282 -12.13 5.00 9.99
C ILE A 282 -13.11 5.11 11.16
N THR A 283 -12.90 4.35 12.24
CA THR A 283 -13.72 4.46 13.45
C THR A 283 -13.33 5.71 14.24
N VAL A 284 -14.15 6.76 14.15
CA VAL A 284 -13.86 8.09 14.73
C VAL A 284 -13.70 8.06 16.25
N ALA A 285 -14.49 7.21 16.93
CA ALA A 285 -14.46 7.07 18.39
C ALA A 285 -13.09 6.59 18.90
N ASP A 286 -12.36 5.84 18.07
CA ASP A 286 -11.10 5.21 18.44
C ASP A 286 -9.89 6.11 18.18
N ILE A 287 -10.08 7.28 17.57
CA ILE A 287 -8.99 8.22 17.33
C ILE A 287 -8.54 8.85 18.65
N VAL A 288 -7.26 8.69 18.98
CA VAL A 288 -6.63 9.30 20.16
C VAL A 288 -6.22 10.74 19.85
N ASN A 289 -5.30 10.92 18.88
CA ASN A 289 -4.75 12.23 18.52
C ASN A 289 -5.46 12.83 17.31
N SER A 290 -5.07 12.41 16.10
CA SER A 290 -5.60 12.93 14.85
C SER A 290 -5.51 11.91 13.72
N PHE A 291 -6.51 11.90 12.84
CA PHE A 291 -6.48 11.16 11.60
C PHE A 291 -6.89 12.04 10.42
N THR A 292 -6.12 12.00 9.34
CA THR A 292 -6.34 12.87 8.17
C THR A 292 -6.60 12.05 6.92
N VAL A 293 -7.70 12.33 6.21
CA VAL A 293 -7.93 11.82 4.84
C VAL A 293 -7.71 12.99 3.88
N HIS A 294 -6.64 12.96 3.09
CA HIS A 294 -6.26 14.14 2.31
C HIS A 294 -5.66 13.88 0.92
N ASP A 295 -5.82 14.86 0.03
CA ASP A 295 -5.17 14.90 -1.28
C ASP A 295 -5.37 13.63 -2.15
N ASN A 296 -6.41 12.83 -1.87
CA ASN A 296 -6.69 11.63 -2.63
C ASN A 296 -7.44 12.00 -3.91
N TYR A 297 -7.12 11.32 -5.01
CA TYR A 297 -7.88 11.37 -6.25
C TYR A 297 -8.77 10.13 -6.32
N PHE A 298 -10.09 10.30 -6.38
CA PHE A 298 -11.02 9.17 -6.36
C PHE A 298 -12.12 9.33 -7.40
N ASP A 299 -12.57 8.19 -7.95
CA ASP A 299 -13.78 8.12 -8.77
C ASP A 299 -14.98 7.68 -7.92
N PRO A 300 -15.92 8.60 -7.59
CA PRO A 300 -17.10 8.25 -6.79
C PRO A 300 -18.21 7.51 -7.56
N SER A 301 -18.04 7.23 -8.86
CA SER A 301 -19.13 6.69 -9.70
C SER A 301 -19.67 5.33 -9.27
N GLN A 302 -18.84 4.52 -8.60
CA GLN A 302 -19.17 3.16 -8.19
C GLN A 302 -18.89 2.93 -6.70
N THR A 303 -19.26 3.89 -5.86
CA THR A 303 -19.19 3.73 -4.41
C THR A 303 -20.46 4.19 -3.73
N SER A 304 -20.88 3.47 -2.70
CA SER A 304 -22.07 3.83 -1.91
C SER A 304 -21.79 4.98 -0.95
N SER A 305 -20.55 5.13 -0.52
CA SER A 305 -20.20 5.99 0.63
C SER A 305 -19.00 6.91 0.36
N GLY A 306 -18.28 6.72 -0.75
CA GLY A 306 -17.12 7.53 -1.07
C GLY A 306 -16.01 7.33 -0.05
N LEU A 307 -15.49 8.43 0.47
CA LEU A 307 -14.48 8.45 1.53
C LEU A 307 -15.18 8.78 2.86
N ALA A 308 -15.05 7.93 3.88
CA ALA A 308 -15.87 7.97 5.08
C ALA A 308 -15.09 7.99 6.41
N PHE A 309 -15.65 8.71 7.39
CA PHE A 309 -15.34 8.65 8.82
C PHE A 309 -16.59 8.21 9.58
N GLY A 310 -16.49 7.18 10.44
CA GLY A 310 -17.62 6.55 11.13
C GLY A 310 -18.08 5.25 10.48
N GLY A 311 -17.12 4.49 9.96
CA GLY A 311 -17.35 3.29 9.17
C GLY A 311 -17.99 3.54 7.80
N VAL A 312 -18.41 2.46 7.13
CA VAL A 312 -18.94 2.53 5.75
C VAL A 312 -20.20 3.37 5.59
N ARG A 313 -20.85 3.81 6.66
CA ARG A 313 -22.02 4.70 6.62
C ARG A 313 -21.69 6.14 7.04
N GLY A 314 -20.45 6.34 7.46
CA GLY A 314 -19.88 7.62 7.80
C GLY A 314 -19.73 8.53 6.59
N GLY A 315 -19.55 9.82 6.84
CA GLY A 315 -19.24 10.81 5.82
C GLY A 315 -18.01 11.63 6.20
N PRO A 316 -17.51 12.51 5.32
CA PRO A 316 -16.38 13.38 5.63
C PRO A 316 -16.66 14.41 6.75
N ASN A 317 -17.93 14.56 7.15
CA ASN A 317 -18.33 15.39 8.28
C ASN A 317 -18.91 14.50 9.39
N ASP A 318 -18.21 14.46 10.52
CA ASP A 318 -18.47 13.60 11.67
C ASP A 318 -18.49 14.37 13.01
N ASN A 319 -18.44 15.71 12.97
CA ASN A 319 -18.34 16.62 14.12
C ASN A 319 -17.13 16.40 15.07
N SER A 320 -16.18 15.53 14.75
CA SER A 320 -15.01 15.28 15.58
C SER A 320 -13.92 16.32 15.34
N THR A 321 -13.19 16.73 16.38
CA THR A 321 -11.99 17.59 16.23
C THR A 321 -10.73 16.79 15.95
N LYS A 322 -10.82 15.46 15.94
CA LYS A 322 -9.69 14.54 15.72
C LYS A 322 -9.63 14.02 14.28
N SER A 323 -10.66 14.27 13.48
CA SER A 323 -10.72 13.86 12.08
C SER A 323 -10.65 15.07 11.15
N PHE A 324 -9.72 14.97 10.21
CA PHE A 324 -9.44 16.00 9.22
C PHE A 324 -9.69 15.43 7.83
N TYR A 325 -10.36 16.21 6.99
CA TYR A 325 -10.70 15.80 5.64
C TYR A 325 -10.42 16.97 4.68
N GLU A 326 -9.36 16.84 3.87
CA GLU A 326 -8.73 17.97 3.19
C GLU A 326 -8.40 17.63 1.73
N ASN A 327 -8.70 18.53 0.79
CA ASN A 327 -8.18 18.47 -0.58
C ASN A 327 -8.39 17.15 -1.38
N ASN A 328 -9.39 16.33 -1.04
CA ASN A 328 -9.69 15.11 -1.81
C ASN A 328 -10.41 15.48 -3.11
N ILE A 329 -9.95 14.99 -4.26
CA ILE A 329 -10.40 15.41 -5.59
C ILE A 329 -11.25 14.31 -6.22
N ASN A 330 -12.50 14.66 -6.55
CA ASN A 330 -13.33 13.86 -7.42
C ASN A 330 -12.76 13.90 -8.85
N MET A 331 -12.25 12.78 -9.36
CA MET A 331 -11.58 12.71 -10.67
C MET A 331 -12.50 13.00 -11.87
N LEU A 332 -13.81 12.84 -11.70
CA LEU A 332 -14.80 13.11 -12.75
C LEU A 332 -15.08 14.61 -12.92
N THR A 333 -15.09 15.36 -11.81
CA THR A 333 -15.56 16.75 -11.79
C THR A 333 -14.48 17.77 -11.42
N GLY A 334 -13.38 17.32 -10.83
CA GLY A 334 -12.34 18.17 -10.24
C GLY A 334 -12.78 18.85 -8.94
N GLN A 335 -13.95 18.50 -8.41
CA GLN A 335 -14.45 19.07 -7.17
C GLN A 335 -13.55 18.64 -6.00
N VAL A 336 -13.11 19.63 -5.22
CA VAL A 336 -12.42 19.40 -3.96
C VAL A 336 -13.45 19.10 -2.87
N VAL A 337 -13.43 17.88 -2.36
CA VAL A 337 -14.16 17.42 -1.18
C VAL A 337 -13.32 17.69 0.06
N ARG A 338 -13.92 18.38 1.02
CA ARG A 338 -13.31 18.78 2.29
C ARG A 338 -14.38 18.73 3.39
N LYS A 339 -13.98 18.64 4.66
CA LYS A 339 -14.91 18.80 5.79
C LYS A 339 -15.56 20.19 5.72
N ALA A 340 -16.89 20.26 5.85
CA ALA A 340 -17.59 21.54 5.88
C ALA A 340 -17.19 22.29 7.16
N VAL A 341 -16.72 23.54 7.02
CA VAL A 341 -16.55 24.43 8.17
C VAL A 341 -17.96 24.72 8.68
N LEU A 342 -18.29 24.30 9.92
CA LEU A 342 -19.54 24.73 10.55
C LEU A 342 -19.61 26.26 10.46
N PRO A 343 -20.76 26.85 10.05
CA PRO A 343 -20.91 28.30 10.14
C PRO A 343 -20.57 28.72 11.57
N LYS A 344 -19.66 29.67 11.75
CA LYS A 344 -19.43 30.30 13.06
C LYS A 344 -20.81 30.68 13.58
N SER A 345 -21.21 30.14 14.74
CA SER A 345 -22.41 30.60 15.40
C SER A 345 -22.27 32.11 15.56
N VAL A 346 -23.11 32.85 14.85
CA VAL A 346 -23.23 34.28 15.06
C VAL A 346 -23.88 34.38 16.42
N THR A 347 -23.08 34.58 17.47
CA THR A 347 -23.60 35.00 18.76
C THR A 347 -24.26 36.36 18.54
N SER A 348 -25.58 36.37 18.49
CA SER A 348 -26.36 37.61 18.59
C SER A 348 -26.01 38.26 19.91
N ARG A 349 -25.43 39.47 19.84
CA ARG A 349 -25.24 40.35 21.00
C ARG A 349 -26.57 40.85 21.51
#